data_AF-A0A358QW87-F1
#
_entry.id   AF-A0A358QW87-F1
#
_cell.length_a   1.000
_cell.length_b   1.000
_cell.length_c   1.000
_cell.angle_alpha   90.00
_cell.angle_beta   90.00
_cell.angle_gamma   90.00
#
_symmetry.space_group_name_H-M   'P 1'
#
loop_
_entity.id
_entity.type
_entity.pdbx_description
1 polymer ?
#
loop_
_entity_poly.entity_id
_entity_poly.type
_entity_poly.pdbx_seq_one_letter_code
_entity_poly.pdbx_strand_id
1 'polypeptide(L)'
;MNVYALVGPSGTGKSHRAIMVAHQTGSDIIIDDGLIIKGDQILVGHTAKKQPTRIGAIKAALFLDPVLAGLAKNTIHTNNPKGVLILGTSLEMVQRIALTLDLPEITRVIDINEVASPEDIKKARINRTRFSRHVIPAPTMEVRKSFPGTLIEPLKVLIKKDRDKFYQARTWMEQAVVRPTFTFYGRLTISEGAITSIVSITAGKVSGVKNPGRIHVLQTEEDGIVIEILPVLYYSTYLPGVSKKIQTVVKERVEYMTGISIKAVNVVVKDIALKIER
;
A
#
# COMPACT_ATOMS: atom_id res chain seq x y z
N MET A 1 -22.49 -14.08 -14.46
CA MET A 1 -21.82 -12.91 -13.86
C MET A 1 -20.66 -12.52 -14.76
N ASN A 2 -20.64 -11.30 -15.29
CA ASN A 2 -19.53 -10.81 -16.11
C ASN A 2 -18.49 -10.10 -15.24
N VAL A 3 -17.21 -10.21 -15.60
CA VAL A 3 -16.12 -9.58 -14.84
C VAL A 3 -15.40 -8.59 -15.74
N TYR A 4 -15.32 -7.34 -15.30
CA TYR A 4 -14.65 -6.26 -15.99
C TYR A 4 -13.49 -5.75 -15.15
N ALA A 5 -12.46 -5.20 -15.79
CA ALA A 5 -11.35 -4.57 -15.10
C ALA A 5 -11.10 -3.15 -15.60
N LEU A 6 -10.84 -2.21 -14.68
CA LEU A 6 -10.32 -0.88 -15.01
C LEU A 6 -8.87 -0.79 -14.51
N VAL A 7 -7.93 -0.73 -15.45
CA VAL A 7 -6.49 -0.78 -15.19
C VAL A 7 -5.84 0.57 -15.47
N GLY A 8 -4.89 0.95 -14.63
CA GLY A 8 -4.05 2.11 -14.88
C GLY A 8 -3.17 2.44 -13.68
N PRO A 9 -2.05 3.16 -13.86
CA PRO A 9 -1.11 3.47 -12.77
C PRO A 9 -1.76 4.14 -11.54
N SER A 10 -1.04 4.15 -10.42
CA SER A 10 -1.50 4.87 -9.21
C SER A 10 -1.67 6.36 -9.49
N GLY A 11 -2.74 6.96 -8.96
CA GLY A 11 -3.02 8.39 -9.11
C GLY A 11 -3.60 8.82 -10.46
N THR A 12 -4.02 7.89 -11.32
CA THR A 12 -4.65 8.23 -12.62
C THR A 12 -6.15 8.50 -12.56
N GLY A 13 -6.78 8.39 -11.38
CA GLY A 13 -8.21 8.69 -11.21
C GLY A 13 -9.16 7.49 -11.39
N LYS A 14 -8.66 6.25 -11.36
CA LYS A 14 -9.48 5.02 -11.47
C LYS A 14 -10.71 5.01 -10.55
N SER A 15 -10.51 5.21 -9.24
CA SER A 15 -11.61 5.23 -8.27
C SER A 15 -12.63 6.34 -8.55
N HIS A 16 -12.20 7.47 -9.12
CA HIS A 16 -13.13 8.52 -9.55
C HIS A 16 -14.00 8.07 -10.73
N ARG A 17 -13.39 7.43 -11.73
CA ARG A 17 -14.08 6.93 -12.93
C ARG A 17 -14.83 5.61 -12.72
N ALA A 18 -14.59 4.91 -11.61
CA ALA A 18 -15.16 3.59 -11.32
C ALA A 18 -16.69 3.55 -11.42
N ILE A 19 -17.37 4.55 -10.86
CA ILE A 19 -18.84 4.68 -10.91
C ILE A 19 -19.35 4.74 -12.35
N MET A 20 -18.72 5.56 -13.19
CA MET A 20 -19.09 5.71 -14.59
C MET A 20 -18.86 4.39 -15.35
N VAL A 21 -17.70 3.77 -15.15
CA VAL A 21 -17.33 2.52 -15.83
C VAL A 21 -18.24 1.37 -15.41
N ALA A 22 -18.55 1.24 -14.12
CA ALA A 22 -19.46 0.23 -13.61
C ALA A 22 -20.88 0.39 -14.22
N HIS A 23 -21.36 1.61 -14.36
CA HIS A 23 -22.63 1.86 -15.05
C HIS A 23 -22.58 1.49 -16.54
N GLN A 24 -21.47 1.79 -17.23
CA GLN A 24 -21.28 1.44 -18.65
C GLN A 24 -21.18 -0.07 -18.89
N THR A 25 -20.59 -0.82 -17.95
CA THR A 25 -20.41 -2.27 -18.05
C THR A 25 -21.53 -3.07 -17.41
N GLY A 26 -22.50 -2.42 -16.75
CA GLY A 26 -23.56 -3.10 -16.00
C GLY A 26 -23.03 -3.85 -14.77
N SER A 27 -21.97 -3.35 -14.15
CA SER A 27 -21.40 -3.92 -12.93
C SER A 27 -22.10 -3.36 -11.70
N ASP A 28 -22.69 -4.25 -10.90
CA ASP A 28 -23.37 -3.90 -9.66
C ASP A 28 -22.40 -3.85 -8.47
N ILE A 29 -21.27 -4.54 -8.59
CA ILE A 29 -20.20 -4.57 -7.58
C ILE A 29 -18.91 -3.94 -8.13
N ILE A 30 -18.27 -3.11 -7.31
CA ILE A 30 -16.94 -2.56 -7.53
C ILE A 30 -15.99 -3.12 -6.49
N ILE A 31 -14.84 -3.61 -6.93
CA ILE A 31 -13.73 -4.08 -6.09
C ILE A 31 -12.59 -3.08 -6.20
N ASP A 32 -12.28 -2.38 -5.11
CA ASP A 32 -11.22 -1.37 -5.05
C ASP A 32 -10.46 -1.43 -3.72
N ASP A 33 -9.13 -1.57 -3.77
CA ASP A 33 -8.24 -1.45 -2.61
C ASP A 33 -8.72 -2.24 -1.37
N GLY A 34 -9.15 -3.49 -1.57
CA GLY A 34 -9.59 -4.38 -0.50
C GLY A 34 -11.04 -4.15 -0.01
N LEU A 35 -11.83 -3.40 -0.77
CA LEU A 35 -13.26 -3.17 -0.51
C LEU A 35 -14.12 -3.85 -1.58
N ILE A 36 -15.28 -4.35 -1.14
CA ILE A 36 -16.40 -4.79 -1.99
C ILE A 36 -17.52 -3.78 -1.82
N ILE A 37 -17.86 -3.07 -2.89
CA ILE A 37 -18.81 -1.96 -2.88
C ILE A 37 -19.98 -2.29 -3.80
N LYS A 38 -21.21 -2.09 -3.32
CA LYS A 38 -22.44 -2.26 -4.10
C LYS A 38 -23.33 -1.04 -3.89
N GLY A 39 -23.58 -0.28 -4.95
CA GLY A 39 -24.33 0.96 -4.84
C GLY A 39 -23.64 1.99 -3.94
N ASP A 40 -24.33 2.38 -2.87
CA ASP A 40 -23.86 3.31 -1.83
C ASP A 40 -23.22 2.62 -0.61
N GLN A 41 -23.11 1.29 -0.62
CA GLN A 41 -22.71 0.51 0.55
C GLN A 41 -21.36 -0.17 0.36
N ILE A 42 -20.54 -0.12 1.42
CA ILE A 42 -19.33 -0.95 1.53
C ILE A 42 -19.78 -2.25 2.19
N LEU A 43 -19.90 -3.31 1.39
CA LEU A 43 -20.45 -4.58 1.87
C LEU A 43 -19.44 -5.33 2.74
N VAL A 44 -18.17 -5.36 2.32
CA VAL A 44 -17.06 -6.02 3.01
C VAL A 44 -15.77 -5.27 2.73
N GLY A 45 -14.89 -5.23 3.72
CA GLY A 45 -13.49 -4.90 3.50
C GLY A 45 -12.88 -3.98 4.54
N HIS A 46 -11.56 -4.04 4.64
CA HIS A 46 -10.74 -3.00 5.24
C HIS A 46 -9.93 -2.38 4.12
N THR A 47 -10.13 -1.08 3.86
CA THR A 47 -9.40 -0.43 2.77
C THR A 47 -7.90 -0.54 2.99
N ALA A 48 -7.16 -0.85 1.93
CA ALA A 48 -5.71 -0.74 1.86
C ALA A 48 -5.23 0.64 2.35
N LYS A 49 -6.05 1.68 2.19
CA LYS A 49 -5.78 3.07 2.61
C LYS A 49 -5.77 3.28 4.15
N LYS A 50 -6.21 2.30 4.96
CA LYS A 50 -6.19 2.32 6.44
C LYS A 50 -5.03 1.51 7.02
N GLN A 51 -4.40 0.66 6.21
CA GLN A 51 -3.37 -0.25 6.69
C GLN A 51 -2.17 0.54 7.22
N PRO A 52 -1.63 0.17 8.40
CA PRO A 52 -0.55 0.90 9.04
C PRO A 52 0.76 0.81 8.24
N THR A 53 0.89 -0.23 7.41
CA THR A 53 2.08 -0.48 6.60
C THR A 53 1.71 -0.63 5.12
N ARG A 54 2.66 -0.28 4.25
CA ARG A 54 2.53 -0.46 2.80
C ARG A 54 2.33 -1.94 2.40
N ILE A 55 3.00 -2.86 3.11
CA ILE A 55 2.83 -4.30 2.92
C ILE A 55 1.41 -4.72 3.32
N GLY A 56 0.89 -4.22 4.44
CA GLY A 56 -0.50 -4.45 4.84
C GLY A 56 -1.50 -3.94 3.80
N ALA A 57 -1.24 -2.76 3.23
CA ALA A 57 -2.06 -2.18 2.16
C ALA A 57 -2.11 -3.09 0.92
N ILE A 58 -0.96 -3.61 0.48
CA ILE A 58 -0.88 -4.54 -0.66
C ILE A 58 -1.62 -5.85 -0.37
N LYS A 59 -1.40 -6.44 0.81
CA LYS A 59 -2.07 -7.68 1.23
C LYS A 59 -3.60 -7.52 1.25
N ALA A 60 -4.08 -6.39 1.77
CA ALA A 60 -5.51 -6.08 1.78
C ALA A 60 -6.07 -5.86 0.37
N ALA A 61 -5.37 -5.10 -0.47
CA ALA A 61 -5.82 -4.82 -1.85
C ALA A 61 -5.91 -6.08 -2.72
N LEU A 62 -5.04 -7.07 -2.47
CA LEU A 62 -5.01 -8.35 -3.18
C LEU A 62 -5.85 -9.43 -2.50
N PHE A 63 -6.55 -9.14 -1.40
CA PHE A 63 -7.32 -10.11 -0.60
C PHE A 63 -6.48 -11.33 -0.17
N LEU A 64 -5.20 -11.13 0.19
CA LEU A 64 -4.31 -12.25 0.57
C LEU A 64 -4.56 -12.80 1.97
N ASP A 65 -5.37 -12.12 2.79
CA ASP A 65 -5.84 -12.64 4.06
C ASP A 65 -6.99 -13.64 3.80
N PRO A 66 -6.85 -14.92 4.20
CA PRO A 66 -7.87 -15.95 3.93
C PRO A 66 -9.24 -15.64 4.53
N VAL A 67 -9.29 -14.99 5.70
CA VAL A 67 -10.54 -14.61 6.37
C VAL A 67 -11.23 -13.51 5.57
N LEU A 68 -10.48 -12.48 5.18
CA LEU A 68 -10.99 -11.39 4.36
C LEU A 68 -11.45 -11.88 2.98
N ALA A 69 -10.68 -12.77 2.34
CA ALA A 69 -11.04 -13.39 1.08
C ALA A 69 -12.32 -14.22 1.19
N GLY A 70 -12.46 -15.02 2.24
CA GLY A 70 -13.66 -15.82 2.50
C GLY A 70 -14.90 -14.95 2.67
N LEU A 71 -14.81 -13.86 3.45
CA LEU A 71 -15.90 -12.89 3.59
C LEU A 71 -16.26 -12.24 2.25
N ALA A 72 -15.26 -11.79 1.49
CA ALA A 72 -15.48 -11.15 0.19
C ALA A 72 -16.16 -12.12 -0.81
N LYS A 73 -15.70 -13.38 -0.89
CA LYS A 73 -16.31 -14.43 -1.71
C LYS A 73 -17.77 -14.66 -1.33
N ASN A 74 -18.04 -14.88 -0.05
CA ASN A 74 -19.39 -15.11 0.46
C ASN A 74 -20.31 -13.92 0.15
N THR A 75 -19.82 -12.71 0.31
CA THR A 75 -20.58 -11.49 0.01
C THR A 75 -20.89 -11.35 -1.48
N ILE A 76 -19.93 -11.60 -2.36
CA ILE A 76 -20.14 -11.58 -3.81
C ILE A 76 -21.17 -12.65 -4.21
N HIS A 77 -21.00 -13.88 -3.71
CA HIS A 77 -21.90 -15.00 -3.99
C HIS A 77 -23.34 -14.71 -3.52
N THR A 78 -23.50 -14.28 -2.26
CA THR A 78 -24.82 -13.97 -1.68
C THR A 78 -25.53 -12.82 -2.40
N ASN A 79 -24.77 -11.86 -2.93
CA ASN A 79 -25.31 -10.72 -3.66
C ASN A 79 -25.65 -11.01 -5.13
N ASN A 80 -25.19 -12.15 -5.67
CA ASN A 80 -25.41 -12.61 -7.05
C ASN A 80 -25.43 -11.48 -8.10
N PRO A 81 -24.33 -10.71 -8.25
CA PRO A 81 -24.31 -9.53 -9.08
C PRO A 81 -24.36 -9.88 -10.58
N LYS A 82 -24.94 -8.98 -11.39
CA LYS A 82 -24.92 -9.15 -12.85
C LYS A 82 -23.51 -8.99 -13.40
N GLY A 83 -22.77 -8.02 -12.86
CA GLY A 83 -21.37 -7.77 -13.20
C GLY A 83 -20.54 -7.29 -12.02
N VAL A 84 -19.23 -7.55 -12.10
CA VAL A 84 -18.22 -7.11 -11.13
C VAL A 84 -17.16 -6.30 -11.86
N LEU A 85 -16.84 -5.11 -11.36
CA LEU A 85 -15.76 -4.27 -11.83
C LEU A 85 -14.58 -4.30 -10.86
N ILE A 86 -13.41 -4.77 -11.31
CA ILE A 86 -12.18 -4.80 -10.52
C ILE A 86 -11.32 -3.58 -10.89
N LEU A 87 -10.89 -2.80 -9.90
CA LEU A 87 -9.93 -1.72 -10.10
C LEU A 87 -8.52 -2.21 -9.73
N GLY A 88 -7.53 -1.91 -10.57
CA GLY A 88 -6.15 -2.30 -10.28
C GLY A 88 -5.10 -1.42 -10.96
N THR A 89 -3.87 -1.51 -10.48
CA THR A 89 -2.74 -0.76 -11.06
C THR A 89 -2.11 -1.42 -12.27
N SER A 90 -2.32 -2.72 -12.45
CA SER A 90 -1.81 -3.53 -13.56
C SER A 90 -2.80 -4.64 -13.90
N LEU A 91 -2.63 -5.23 -15.09
CA LEU A 91 -3.39 -6.40 -15.52
C LEU A 91 -3.16 -7.60 -14.57
N GLU A 92 -1.91 -7.83 -14.19
CA GLU A 92 -1.54 -8.88 -13.24
C GLU A 92 -2.27 -8.73 -11.89
N MET A 93 -2.37 -7.49 -11.39
CA MET A 93 -3.07 -7.22 -10.12
C MET A 93 -4.55 -7.59 -10.21
N VAL A 94 -5.26 -7.20 -11.27
CA VAL A 94 -6.69 -7.49 -11.41
C VAL A 94 -6.96 -8.97 -11.65
N GLN A 95 -6.08 -9.65 -12.39
CA GLN A 95 -6.13 -11.10 -12.58
C GLN A 95 -5.94 -11.83 -11.25
N ARG A 96 -4.96 -11.40 -10.45
CA ARG A 96 -4.71 -11.99 -9.13
C ARG A 96 -5.88 -11.79 -8.17
N ILE A 97 -6.54 -10.63 -8.19
CA ILE A 97 -7.76 -10.39 -7.40
C ILE A 97 -8.87 -11.32 -7.86
N ALA A 98 -9.11 -11.43 -9.18
CA ALA A 98 -10.13 -12.31 -9.74
C ALA A 98 -9.93 -13.76 -9.30
N LEU A 99 -8.69 -14.28 -9.43
CA LEU A 99 -8.32 -15.61 -8.97
C LEU A 99 -8.52 -15.78 -7.45
N THR A 100 -8.06 -14.81 -6.67
CA THR A 100 -8.14 -14.87 -5.20
C THR A 100 -9.59 -14.92 -4.73
N LEU A 101 -10.49 -14.21 -5.42
CA LEU A 101 -11.91 -14.13 -5.11
C LEU A 101 -12.78 -15.13 -5.88
N ASP A 102 -12.17 -16.09 -6.58
CA ASP A 102 -12.87 -17.13 -7.33
C ASP A 102 -13.89 -16.57 -8.34
N LEU A 103 -13.50 -15.48 -9.02
CA LEU A 103 -14.31 -14.84 -10.03
C LEU A 103 -14.07 -15.48 -11.41
N PRO A 104 -15.06 -15.46 -12.31
CA PRO A 104 -14.87 -15.82 -13.71
C PRO A 104 -13.77 -15.01 -14.37
N GLU A 105 -13.29 -15.49 -15.53
CA GLU A 105 -12.32 -14.76 -16.32
C GLU A 105 -12.79 -13.35 -16.68
N ILE A 106 -11.83 -12.42 -16.72
CA ILE A 106 -12.09 -11.01 -17.01
C ILE A 106 -12.55 -10.90 -18.47
N THR A 107 -13.82 -10.57 -18.66
CA THR A 107 -14.50 -10.39 -19.95
C THR A 107 -13.90 -9.24 -20.76
N ARG A 108 -13.54 -8.13 -20.10
CA ARG A 108 -12.86 -7.00 -20.75
C ARG A 108 -12.02 -6.20 -19.77
N VAL A 109 -10.82 -5.87 -20.21
CA VAL A 109 -9.93 -4.91 -19.55
C VAL A 109 -10.10 -3.56 -20.22
N ILE A 110 -10.33 -2.53 -19.41
CA ILE A 110 -10.51 -1.14 -19.81
C ILE A 110 -9.29 -0.39 -19.30
N ASP A 111 -8.52 0.21 -20.20
CA ASP A 111 -7.41 1.07 -19.80
C ASP A 111 -7.94 2.44 -19.35
N ILE A 112 -7.32 3.03 -18.32
CA ILE A 112 -7.70 4.35 -17.83
C ILE A 112 -7.69 5.43 -18.93
N ASN A 113 -6.83 5.29 -19.94
CA ASN A 113 -6.77 6.19 -21.09
C ASN A 113 -8.02 6.11 -21.99
N GLU A 114 -8.80 5.03 -21.94
CA GLU A 114 -10.08 4.92 -22.66
C GLU A 114 -11.17 5.81 -22.03
N VAL A 115 -11.02 6.15 -20.75
CA VAL A 115 -12.08 6.79 -19.95
C VAL A 115 -11.65 8.12 -19.30
N ALA A 116 -10.39 8.52 -19.47
CA ALA A 116 -9.84 9.76 -18.95
C ALA A 116 -8.87 10.40 -19.95
N SER A 117 -8.98 11.72 -20.12
CA SER A 117 -8.03 12.47 -20.95
C SER A 117 -6.66 12.58 -20.26
N PRO A 118 -5.57 12.83 -21.01
CA PRO A 118 -4.25 13.09 -20.42
C PRO A 118 -4.25 14.24 -19.41
N GLU A 119 -5.08 15.26 -19.64
CA GLU A 119 -5.24 16.40 -18.72
C GLU A 119 -5.92 16.00 -17.40
N ASP A 120 -6.96 15.17 -17.47
CA ASP A 120 -7.63 14.64 -16.29
C ASP A 120 -6.72 13.74 -15.47
N ILE A 121 -5.93 12.88 -16.15
CA ILE A 121 -4.92 12.04 -15.51
C ILE A 121 -3.86 12.92 -14.83
N LYS A 122 -3.41 14.00 -15.47
CA LYS A 122 -2.46 14.96 -14.87
C LYS A 122 -3.05 15.63 -13.63
N LYS A 123 -4.30 16.10 -13.70
CA LYS A 123 -5.01 16.68 -12.53
C LYS A 123 -5.16 15.67 -11.40
N ALA A 124 -5.50 14.42 -11.72
CA ALA A 124 -5.61 13.34 -10.74
C ALA A 124 -4.25 13.07 -10.06
N ARG A 125 -3.15 13.03 -10.83
CA ARG A 125 -1.79 12.83 -10.32
C ARG A 125 -1.33 14.00 -9.45
N ILE A 126 -1.65 15.24 -9.81
CA ILE A 126 -1.36 16.42 -8.98
C ILE A 126 -2.12 16.33 -7.65
N ASN A 127 -3.42 16.01 -7.69
CA ASN A 127 -4.21 15.82 -6.48
C ASN A 127 -3.66 14.72 -5.57
N ARG A 128 -3.22 13.62 -6.17
CA ARG A 128 -2.62 12.48 -5.47
C ARG A 128 -1.26 12.82 -4.83
N THR A 129 -0.38 13.50 -5.56
CA THR A 129 1.02 13.73 -5.15
C THR A 129 1.19 14.96 -4.26
N ARG A 130 0.48 16.06 -4.54
CA ARG A 130 0.60 17.31 -3.76
C ARG A 130 -0.30 17.34 -2.53
N PHE A 131 -1.49 16.75 -2.62
CA PHE A 131 -2.50 16.88 -1.57
C PHE A 131 -2.83 15.57 -0.85
N SER A 132 -2.17 14.47 -1.20
CA SER A 132 -2.41 13.12 -0.66
C SER A 132 -3.89 12.73 -0.66
N ARG A 133 -4.65 13.24 -1.65
CA ARG A 133 -6.10 12.99 -1.77
C ARG A 133 -6.33 11.71 -2.54
N HIS A 134 -7.22 10.88 -2.03
CA HIS A 134 -7.64 9.61 -2.62
C HIS A 134 -9.15 9.55 -2.70
N VAL A 135 -9.66 9.11 -3.84
CA VAL A 135 -11.09 8.84 -4.00
C VAL A 135 -11.39 7.42 -3.53
N ILE A 136 -12.48 7.25 -2.79
CA ILE A 136 -13.14 5.97 -2.54
C ILE A 136 -14.47 6.02 -3.30
N PRO A 137 -14.80 5.01 -4.14
CA PRO A 137 -16.03 5.00 -4.92
C PRO A 137 -17.24 4.60 -4.05
N ALA A 138 -17.37 5.21 -2.88
CA ALA A 138 -18.49 5.05 -1.94
C ALA A 138 -18.82 6.41 -1.29
N PRO A 139 -20.06 6.64 -0.83
CA PRO A 139 -20.46 7.92 -0.24
C PRO A 139 -19.74 8.25 1.07
N THR A 140 -19.61 9.54 1.37
CA THR A 140 -18.94 10.04 2.58
C THR A 140 -19.48 9.42 3.86
N MET A 141 -20.80 9.21 3.98
CA MET A 141 -21.39 8.65 5.19
C MET A 141 -21.00 7.19 5.43
N GLU A 142 -20.95 6.40 4.37
CA GLU A 142 -20.57 4.98 4.46
C GLU A 142 -19.08 4.82 4.76
N VAL A 143 -18.27 5.69 4.14
CA VAL A 143 -16.85 5.81 4.45
C VAL A 143 -16.67 6.23 5.91
N ARG A 144 -17.42 7.20 6.45
CA ARG A 144 -17.32 7.57 7.88
C ARG A 144 -17.60 6.41 8.84
N LYS A 145 -18.59 5.55 8.56
CA LYS A 145 -18.87 4.36 9.39
C LYS A 145 -17.71 3.37 9.41
N SER A 146 -17.09 3.17 8.25
CA SER A 146 -15.93 2.28 8.10
C SER A 146 -14.61 2.90 8.61
N PHE A 147 -14.55 4.24 8.68
CA PHE A 147 -13.35 5.04 8.94
C PHE A 147 -13.58 6.21 9.93
N PRO A 148 -13.88 5.91 11.20
CA PRO A 148 -13.99 6.96 12.23
C PRO A 148 -12.64 7.68 12.41
N GLY A 149 -12.69 9.02 12.59
CA GLY A 149 -11.51 9.86 12.85
C GLY A 149 -10.71 10.30 11.61
N THR A 150 -11.12 9.95 10.39
CA THR A 150 -10.47 10.42 9.16
C THR A 150 -11.18 11.65 8.59
N LEU A 151 -10.42 12.65 8.12
CA LEU A 151 -10.97 13.78 7.36
C LEU A 151 -11.46 13.30 5.99
N ILE A 152 -12.78 13.39 5.77
CA ILE A 152 -13.47 12.93 4.57
C ILE A 152 -14.23 14.10 3.95
N GLU A 153 -13.89 14.42 2.70
CA GLU A 153 -14.54 15.46 1.89
C GLU A 153 -15.46 14.80 0.84
N PRO A 154 -16.68 15.28 0.62
CA PRO A 154 -17.52 14.79 -0.48
C PRO A 154 -17.00 15.31 -1.84
N LEU A 155 -17.06 14.45 -2.86
CA LEU A 155 -16.75 14.76 -4.25
C LEU A 155 -17.97 14.43 -5.12
N LYS A 156 -18.53 15.44 -5.77
CA LYS A 156 -19.67 15.27 -6.67
C LYS A 156 -19.23 14.74 -8.02
N VAL A 157 -19.85 13.66 -8.48
CA VAL A 157 -19.61 13.10 -9.82
C VAL A 157 -20.66 13.65 -10.78
N LEU A 158 -20.22 14.37 -11.81
CA LEU A 158 -21.10 14.87 -12.87
C LEU A 158 -21.30 13.77 -13.93
N ILE A 159 -22.44 13.09 -13.88
CA ILE A 159 -22.87 12.15 -14.92
C ILE A 159 -23.64 12.94 -15.99
N LYS A 160 -23.26 12.83 -17.27
CA LYS A 160 -24.03 13.44 -18.37
C LYS A 160 -25.46 12.89 -18.35
N LYS A 161 -26.45 13.79 -18.25
CA LYS A 161 -27.89 13.48 -18.22
C LYS A 161 -28.30 12.74 -19.50
N ASP A 162 -28.70 11.49 -19.36
CA ASP A 162 -29.65 10.87 -20.28
C ASP A 162 -31.03 10.91 -19.64
N ARG A 163 -32.04 11.43 -20.35
CA ARG A 163 -33.30 11.89 -19.76
C ARG A 163 -34.24 10.77 -19.26
N ASP A 164 -33.95 9.50 -19.54
CA ASP A 164 -34.87 8.38 -19.29
C ASP A 164 -34.54 7.46 -18.10
N LYS A 165 -33.47 7.69 -17.33
CA LYS A 165 -33.09 6.83 -16.17
C LYS A 165 -32.97 7.59 -14.84
N PHE A 166 -33.91 8.51 -14.60
CA PHE A 166 -33.85 9.49 -13.51
C PHE A 166 -33.95 8.92 -12.08
N TYR A 167 -34.42 7.69 -11.91
CA TYR A 167 -34.67 7.12 -10.57
C TYR A 167 -33.56 6.22 -10.00
N GLN A 168 -32.64 5.71 -10.83
CA GLN A 168 -31.49 4.89 -10.34
C GLN A 168 -30.20 5.71 -10.16
N ALA A 169 -30.12 6.91 -10.73
CA ALA A 169 -28.91 7.75 -10.73
C ALA A 169 -28.71 8.58 -9.45
N ARG A 170 -29.66 8.59 -8.49
CA ARG A 170 -29.53 9.37 -7.25
C ARG A 170 -28.49 8.83 -6.27
N THR A 171 -28.23 7.53 -6.31
CA THR A 171 -27.44 6.83 -5.27
C THR A 171 -25.92 6.90 -5.51
N TRP A 172 -25.47 7.32 -6.71
CA TRP A 172 -24.05 7.27 -7.13
C TRP A 172 -23.43 8.65 -7.39
N MET A 173 -24.10 9.73 -6.95
CA MET A 173 -23.67 11.11 -7.24
C MET A 173 -22.56 11.64 -6.32
N GLU A 174 -22.26 10.94 -5.22
CA GLU A 174 -21.26 11.37 -4.24
C GLU A 174 -20.22 10.28 -3.97
N GLN A 175 -18.95 10.65 -4.15
CA GLN A 175 -17.79 9.86 -3.75
C GLN A 175 -17.11 10.50 -2.56
N ALA A 176 -16.43 9.71 -1.75
CA ALA A 176 -15.63 10.21 -0.66
C ALA A 176 -14.18 10.46 -1.09
N VAL A 177 -13.62 11.60 -0.71
CA VAL A 177 -12.19 11.88 -0.78
C VAL A 177 -11.60 11.75 0.61
N VAL A 178 -10.58 10.91 0.75
CA VAL A 178 -9.86 10.65 2.00
C VAL A 178 -8.38 10.95 1.85
N ARG A 179 -7.73 11.21 2.98
CA ARG A 179 -6.27 11.16 3.11
C ARG A 179 -5.89 9.92 3.92
N PRO A 180 -5.13 8.97 3.39
CA PRO A 180 -4.69 7.79 4.15
C PRO A 180 -3.97 8.17 5.43
N THR A 181 -4.14 7.38 6.49
CA THR A 181 -3.56 7.61 7.82
C THR A 181 -2.03 7.75 7.80
N PHE A 182 -1.33 6.97 6.97
CA PHE A 182 0.13 7.08 6.78
C PHE A 182 0.60 8.33 6.02
N THR A 183 -0.32 9.08 5.41
CA THR A 183 -0.06 10.39 4.77
C THR A 183 -0.68 11.57 5.52
N PHE A 184 -1.58 11.29 6.46
CA PHE A 184 -2.35 12.28 7.21
C PHE A 184 -1.44 13.20 8.04
N TYR A 185 -0.37 12.64 8.60
CA TYR A 185 0.64 13.37 9.37
C TYR A 185 1.85 13.87 8.53
N GLY A 186 1.79 13.76 7.19
CA GLY A 186 2.91 14.09 6.28
C GLY A 186 3.68 12.88 5.76
N ARG A 187 4.75 13.10 5.00
CA ARG A 187 5.72 12.04 4.64
C ARG A 187 6.53 11.71 5.88
N LEU A 188 6.30 10.54 6.47
CA LEU A 188 7.14 10.02 7.55
C LEU A 188 8.42 9.47 6.91
N THR A 189 9.42 10.32 6.74
CA THR A 189 10.75 9.95 6.26
C THR A 189 11.68 9.70 7.43
N ILE A 190 12.30 8.53 7.47
CA ILE A 190 13.36 8.23 8.43
C ILE A 190 14.66 8.73 7.80
N SER A 191 15.33 9.68 8.45
CA SER A 191 16.58 10.22 7.94
C SER A 191 17.69 9.16 8.00
N GLU A 192 18.66 9.27 7.08
CA GLU A 192 19.85 8.42 7.11
C GLU A 192 20.56 8.50 8.47
N GLY A 193 20.62 9.70 9.07
CA GLY A 193 21.20 9.89 10.40
C GLY A 193 20.48 9.11 11.51
N ALA A 194 19.16 8.95 11.43
CA ALA A 194 18.41 8.12 12.37
C ALA A 194 18.75 6.63 12.21
N ILE A 195 18.85 6.14 10.97
CA ILE A 195 19.26 4.76 10.67
C ILE A 195 20.69 4.52 11.18
N THR A 196 21.62 5.40 10.85
CA THR A 196 23.02 5.34 11.30
C THR A 196 23.12 5.32 12.82
N SER A 197 22.27 6.09 13.52
CA SER A 197 22.22 6.10 14.99
C SER A 197 21.74 4.76 15.56
N ILE A 198 20.69 4.18 14.99
CA ILE A 198 20.18 2.85 15.39
C ILE A 198 21.26 1.79 15.17
N VAL A 199 21.90 1.78 14.01
CA VAL A 199 22.97 0.82 13.67
C VAL A 199 24.14 0.97 14.65
N SER A 200 24.61 2.19 14.89
CA SER A 200 25.74 2.47 15.78
C SER A 200 25.48 1.99 17.21
N ILE A 201 24.33 2.35 17.80
CA ILE A 201 23.94 1.94 19.15
C ILE A 201 23.78 0.42 19.24
N THR A 202 23.17 -0.19 18.23
CA THR A 202 22.89 -1.63 18.21
C THR A 202 24.17 -2.44 18.08
N ALA A 203 25.03 -2.10 17.12
CA ALA A 203 26.31 -2.78 16.91
C ALA A 203 27.26 -2.56 18.09
N GLY A 204 27.30 -1.36 18.68
CA GLY A 204 28.14 -1.07 19.86
C GLY A 204 27.76 -1.86 21.12
N LYS A 205 26.53 -2.37 21.21
CA LYS A 205 26.08 -3.24 22.31
C LYS A 205 26.44 -4.72 22.12
N VAL A 206 26.94 -5.10 20.94
CA VAL A 206 27.36 -6.49 20.70
C VAL A 206 28.67 -6.76 21.43
N SER A 207 28.67 -7.76 22.31
CA SER A 207 29.89 -8.19 23.02
C SER A 207 31.00 -8.52 22.02
N GLY A 208 32.18 -7.93 22.23
CA GLY A 208 33.32 -8.02 21.33
C GLY A 208 33.52 -6.82 20.41
N VAL A 209 32.57 -5.89 20.35
CA VAL A 209 32.72 -4.62 19.64
C VAL A 209 33.34 -3.58 20.58
N LYS A 210 34.49 -3.01 20.21
CA LYS A 210 35.06 -1.84 20.91
C LYS A 210 34.35 -0.56 20.48
N ASN A 211 34.12 -0.40 19.18
CA ASN A 211 33.37 0.70 18.62
C ASN A 211 32.76 0.29 17.26
N PRO A 212 31.53 0.72 16.94
CA PRO A 212 30.82 0.34 15.72
C PRO A 212 31.44 0.90 14.43
N GLY A 213 32.25 1.95 14.54
CA GLY A 213 33.02 2.52 13.44
C GLY A 213 32.19 3.33 12.45
N ARG A 214 32.62 3.33 11.18
CA ARG A 214 31.89 4.02 10.10
C ARG A 214 30.73 3.16 9.63
N ILE A 215 29.62 3.81 9.32
CA ILE A 215 28.39 3.18 8.83
C ILE A 215 27.97 3.92 7.56
N HIS A 216 27.69 3.16 6.50
CA HIS A 216 27.14 3.66 5.26
C HIS A 216 25.79 3.01 5.00
N VAL A 217 24.80 3.81 4.61
CA VAL A 217 23.46 3.34 4.28
C VAL A 217 23.25 3.55 2.78
N LEU A 218 23.19 2.45 2.04
CA LEU A 218 23.03 2.46 0.60
C LEU A 218 21.59 2.12 0.25
N GLN A 219 20.92 2.97 -0.52
CA GLN A 219 19.59 2.67 -1.05
C GLN A 219 19.69 1.69 -2.21
N THR A 220 18.76 0.73 -2.27
CA THR A 220 18.64 -0.21 -3.39
C THR A 220 17.49 0.19 -4.32
N GLU A 221 17.56 -0.23 -5.58
CA GLU A 221 16.51 0.02 -6.57
C GLU A 221 15.15 -0.64 -6.22
N GLU A 222 15.14 -1.68 -5.38
CA GLU A 222 13.95 -2.45 -4.99
C GLU A 222 13.36 -2.10 -3.60
N ASP A 223 13.26 -0.82 -3.25
CA ASP A 223 12.60 -0.36 -2.01
C ASP A 223 13.18 -1.04 -0.72
N GLY A 224 14.51 -1.05 -0.58
CA GLY A 224 15.25 -1.56 0.58
C GLY A 224 16.62 -0.88 0.76
N ILE A 225 17.34 -1.22 1.82
CA ILE A 225 18.70 -0.68 2.07
C ILE A 225 19.72 -1.78 2.32
N VAL A 226 20.97 -1.46 1.97
CA VAL A 226 22.16 -2.20 2.37
C VAL A 226 22.92 -1.36 3.39
N ILE A 227 23.30 -1.98 4.51
CA ILE A 227 24.08 -1.34 5.56
C ILE A 227 25.50 -1.86 5.48
N GLU A 228 26.47 -0.97 5.34
CA GLU A 228 27.89 -1.32 5.49
C GLU A 228 28.40 -0.78 6.82
N ILE A 229 29.04 -1.64 7.61
CA ILE A 229 29.60 -1.28 8.92
C ILE A 229 31.06 -1.69 9.00
N LEU A 230 31.89 -0.77 9.50
CA LEU A 230 33.33 -0.92 9.61
C LEU A 230 33.78 -0.90 11.09
N PRO A 231 33.43 -1.94 11.88
CA PRO A 231 33.66 -1.93 13.31
C PRO A 231 35.13 -2.17 13.68
N VAL A 232 35.48 -1.74 14.89
CA VAL A 232 36.71 -2.16 15.57
C VAL A 232 36.34 -3.20 16.62
N LEU A 233 36.90 -4.40 16.49
CA LEU A 233 36.60 -5.54 17.36
C LEU A 233 37.73 -5.78 18.35
N TYR A 234 37.44 -6.42 19.48
CA TYR A 234 38.49 -6.83 20.42
C TYR A 234 39.20 -8.09 19.94
N TYR A 235 40.53 -8.13 20.07
CA TYR A 235 41.39 -9.26 19.68
C TYR A 235 40.97 -10.59 20.30
N SER A 236 40.50 -10.56 21.55
CA SER A 236 40.11 -11.75 22.32
C SER A 236 38.76 -12.34 21.90
N THR A 237 38.28 -12.09 20.68
CA THR A 237 36.95 -12.53 20.22
C THR A 237 36.99 -13.25 18.88
N TYR A 238 36.06 -14.18 18.67
CA TYR A 238 35.90 -14.87 17.40
C TYR A 238 35.25 -13.93 16.36
N LEU A 239 36.09 -13.26 15.56
CA LEU A 239 35.67 -12.19 14.64
C LEU A 239 34.50 -12.59 13.72
N PRO A 240 34.51 -13.76 13.05
CA PRO A 240 33.37 -14.15 12.20
C PRO A 240 32.06 -14.29 12.98
N GLY A 241 32.12 -14.81 14.22
CA GLY A 241 30.95 -14.95 15.09
C GLY A 241 30.40 -13.60 15.55
N VAL A 242 31.28 -12.67 15.94
CA VAL A 242 30.89 -11.30 16.32
C VAL A 242 30.29 -10.58 15.12
N SER A 243 30.92 -10.66 13.94
CA SER A 243 30.40 -10.06 12.70
C SER A 243 29.02 -10.62 12.35
N LYS A 244 28.81 -11.93 12.41
CA LYS A 244 27.50 -12.55 12.16
C LYS A 244 26.44 -12.05 13.15
N LYS A 245 26.81 -11.90 14.42
CA LYS A 245 25.91 -11.35 15.45
C LYS A 245 25.57 -9.89 15.19
N ILE A 246 26.52 -9.07 14.74
CA ILE A 246 26.26 -7.69 14.30
C ILE A 246 25.24 -7.70 13.15
N GLN A 247 25.46 -8.53 12.13
CA GLN A 247 24.55 -8.62 10.97
C GLN A 247 23.11 -8.93 11.40
N THR A 248 22.91 -9.97 12.21
CA THR A 248 21.59 -10.39 12.68
C THR A 248 20.91 -9.31 13.52
N VAL A 249 21.59 -8.80 14.56
CA VAL A 249 20.97 -7.88 15.51
C VAL A 249 20.72 -6.51 14.86
N VAL A 250 21.63 -6.01 14.01
CA VAL A 250 21.42 -4.76 13.27
C VAL A 250 20.24 -4.89 12.32
N LYS A 251 20.16 -5.98 11.55
CA LYS A 251 19.03 -6.23 10.65
C LYS A 251 17.70 -6.23 11.42
N GLU A 252 17.59 -7.08 12.43
CA GLU A 252 16.36 -7.21 13.22
C GLU A 252 15.93 -5.89 13.86
N ARG A 253 16.87 -5.13 14.44
CA ARG A 253 16.54 -3.88 15.14
C ARG A 253 16.15 -2.76 14.19
N VAL A 254 16.86 -2.61 13.06
CA VAL A 254 16.50 -1.59 12.08
C VAL A 254 15.14 -1.93 11.45
N GLU A 255 14.90 -3.17 11.03
CA GLU A 255 13.60 -3.60 10.47
C GLU A 255 12.47 -3.39 11.48
N TYR A 256 12.65 -3.78 12.74
CA TYR A 256 11.65 -3.63 13.79
C TYR A 256 11.32 -2.17 14.11
N MET A 257 12.32 -1.30 14.23
CA MET A 257 12.13 0.09 14.66
C MET A 257 11.67 1.01 13.51
N THR A 258 12.04 0.69 12.27
CA THR A 258 11.84 1.58 11.11
C THR A 258 10.85 1.05 10.09
N GLY A 259 10.60 -0.26 10.07
CA GLY A 259 9.82 -0.92 9.02
C GLY A 259 10.50 -0.95 7.64
N ILE A 260 11.75 -0.50 7.52
CA ILE A 260 12.54 -0.53 6.29
C ILE A 260 13.10 -1.93 6.09
N SER A 261 13.01 -2.49 4.88
CA SER A 261 13.59 -3.80 4.55
C SER A 261 15.12 -3.73 4.40
N ILE A 262 15.83 -4.59 5.13
CA ILE A 262 17.29 -4.70 5.04
C ILE A 262 17.67 -5.86 4.12
N LYS A 263 18.23 -5.52 2.95
CA LYS A 263 18.65 -6.51 1.95
C LYS A 263 19.94 -7.21 2.40
N ALA A 264 20.90 -6.44 2.90
CA ALA A 264 22.14 -6.97 3.45
C ALA A 264 22.72 -6.06 4.55
N VAL A 265 23.45 -6.68 5.46
CA VAL A 265 24.35 -5.98 6.40
C VAL A 265 25.76 -6.50 6.12
N ASN A 266 26.62 -5.68 5.56
CA ASN A 266 27.99 -6.02 5.23
C ASN A 266 28.91 -5.54 6.34
N VAL A 267 29.65 -6.47 6.96
CA VAL A 267 30.58 -6.15 8.05
C VAL A 267 32.00 -6.30 7.53
N VAL A 268 32.76 -5.20 7.52
CA VAL A 268 34.18 -5.18 7.18
C VAL A 268 34.95 -4.79 8.43
N VAL A 269 35.59 -5.75 9.10
CA VAL A 269 36.36 -5.48 10.32
C VAL A 269 37.51 -4.54 9.97
N LYS A 270 37.45 -3.31 10.46
CA LYS A 270 38.39 -2.25 10.10
C LYS A 270 39.71 -2.40 10.85
N ASP A 271 39.63 -2.75 12.12
CA ASP A 271 40.77 -2.83 13.01
C ASP A 271 40.46 -3.75 14.20
N ILE A 272 41.51 -4.18 14.89
CA ILE A 272 41.44 -5.03 16.07
C ILE A 272 42.13 -4.32 17.23
N ALA A 273 41.44 -4.24 18.37
CA ALA A 273 41.96 -3.61 19.57
C ALA A 273 42.29 -4.62 20.66
N LEU A 274 43.39 -4.38 21.36
CA LEU A 274 43.68 -5.04 22.63
C LEU A 274 42.81 -4.44 23.74
N LYS A 275 42.23 -5.30 24.57
CA LYS A 275 41.52 -4.88 25.77
C LYS A 275 42.57 -4.68 26.86
N ILE A 276 42.96 -3.43 27.10
CA ILE A 276 43.88 -3.11 28.21
C ILE A 276 43.03 -3.10 29.47
N GLU A 277 43.17 -4.13 30.31
CA GLU A 277 42.62 -4.10 31.66
C GLU A 277 43.42 -3.06 32.46
N ARG A 278 42.71 -2.06 33.00
CA ARG A 278 43.22 -1.14 34.01
C ARG A 278 42.62 -1.51 35.35
#